data_AF-A0A3M2CEW2-F1
#
_entry.id   AF-A0A3M2CEW2-F1
#
_cell.length_a   1.000
_cell.length_b   1.000
_cell.length_c   1.000
_cell.angle_alpha   90.00
_cell.angle_beta   90.00
_cell.angle_gamma   90.00
#
_symmetry.space_group_name_H-M   'P 1'
#
loop_
_entity.id
_entity.type
_entity.pdbx_description
1 polymer ?
#
loop_
_entity_poly.entity_id
_entity_poly.type
_entity_poly.pdbx_seq_one_letter_code
_entity_poly.pdbx_strand_id
1 'polypeptide(L)'
;MVTNGRTAGGRFAKGNPGGPGNPHAGKVGKLRAAILAAVTPEDVAAIVGALIQRAKGGDMAATKELLDRAIGKPTDGDLAERLDRLEEAAERLLGGGAS
;
A
#
# COMPACT_ATOMS: atom_id res chain seq x y z
N MET A 1 11.83 -3.88 -34.54
CA MET A 1 10.35 -3.90 -34.51
C MET A 1 9.87 -2.92 -33.46
N VAL A 2 8.93 -2.03 -33.80
CA VAL A 2 8.29 -1.10 -32.85
C VAL A 2 7.13 -1.84 -32.21
N THR A 3 7.26 -2.25 -30.95
CA THR A 3 6.16 -2.85 -30.18
C THR A 3 5.47 -1.71 -29.40
N ASN A 4 4.18 -1.49 -29.66
CA ASN A 4 3.31 -0.55 -28.93
C ASN A 4 3.74 0.94 -28.93
N GLY A 5 4.35 1.43 -30.02
CA GLY A 5 4.68 2.85 -30.18
C GLY A 5 5.83 3.35 -29.30
N ARG A 6 6.61 2.46 -28.69
CA ARG A 6 7.82 2.79 -27.92
C ARG A 6 9.08 2.22 -28.59
N THR A 7 10.23 2.86 -28.32
CA THR A 7 11.55 2.36 -28.72
C THR A 7 11.97 1.21 -27.80
N ALA A 8 13.01 0.46 -28.18
CA ALA A 8 13.56 -0.63 -27.36
C ALA A 8 14.01 -0.16 -25.95
N GLY A 9 14.28 1.13 -25.77
CA GLY A 9 14.60 1.75 -24.48
C GLY A 9 13.41 2.37 -23.73
N GLY A 10 12.17 2.02 -24.09
CA GLY A 10 10.96 2.47 -23.39
C GLY A 10 10.53 3.93 -23.65
N ARG A 11 11.28 4.68 -24.47
CA ARG A 11 10.90 6.04 -24.89
C ARG A 11 9.79 5.98 -25.93
N PHE A 12 9.01 7.04 -26.08
CA PHE A 12 8.08 7.14 -27.19
C PHE A 12 8.84 7.12 -28.53
N ALA A 13 8.37 6.30 -29.47
CA ALA A 13 8.96 6.23 -30.80
C ALA A 13 8.67 7.52 -31.58
N LYS A 14 9.49 7.83 -32.60
CA LYS A 14 9.25 8.97 -33.49
C LYS A 14 7.84 8.88 -34.08
N GLY A 15 7.04 9.94 -33.95
CA GLY A 15 5.63 9.97 -34.38
C GLY A 15 4.62 9.54 -33.32
N ASN A 16 5.06 9.04 -32.15
CA ASN A 16 4.20 8.84 -30.99
C ASN A 16 4.41 10.01 -30.00
N PRO A 17 3.49 10.99 -29.93
CA PRO A 17 3.63 12.12 -29.00
C PRO A 17 3.39 11.73 -27.54
N GLY A 18 2.93 10.51 -27.27
CA GLY A 18 2.39 10.14 -25.96
C GLY A 18 0.97 10.69 -25.76
N GLY A 19 0.42 10.50 -24.56
CA GLY A 19 -0.85 11.10 -24.19
C GLY A 19 -0.73 12.58 -23.81
N PRO A 20 -1.82 13.36 -23.82
CA PRO A 20 -1.82 14.82 -23.56
C PRO A 20 -1.38 15.23 -22.15
N GLY A 21 -1.09 14.28 -21.26
CA GLY A 21 -0.79 14.53 -19.85
C GLY A 21 -2.03 14.90 -19.05
N ASN A 22 -1.88 15.05 -17.73
CA ASN A 22 -2.97 15.52 -16.87
C ASN A 22 -3.03 17.07 -16.96
N PRO A 23 -4.14 17.68 -17.42
CA PRO A 23 -4.27 19.14 -17.54
C PRO A 23 -4.17 19.86 -16.19
N HIS A 24 -4.34 19.15 -15.08
CA HIS A 24 -4.23 19.69 -13.72
C HIS A 24 -2.91 19.35 -13.03
N ALA A 25 -1.94 18.72 -13.71
CA ALA A 25 -0.67 18.30 -13.10
C ALA A 25 0.03 19.44 -12.36
N GLY A 26 0.09 20.64 -12.97
CA GLY A 26 0.68 21.82 -12.35
C GLY A 26 -0.08 22.30 -11.11
N LYS A 27 -1.42 22.29 -11.14
CA LYS A 27 -2.26 22.68 -10.00
C LYS A 27 -2.10 21.70 -8.84
N VAL A 28 -2.12 20.40 -9.12
CA VAL A 28 -1.91 19.34 -8.12
C VAL A 28 -0.52 19.44 -7.50
N GLY A 29 0.52 19.71 -8.31
CA GLY A 29 1.88 19.93 -7.81
C GLY A 29 1.96 21.06 -6.80
N LYS A 30 1.32 22.21 -7.09
CA LYS A 30 1.27 23.36 -6.18
C LYS A 30 0.55 23.03 -4.87
N LEU A 31 -0.58 22.32 -4.94
CA LEU A 31 -1.32 21.90 -3.74
C LEU A 31 -0.51 20.94 -2.87
N ARG A 32 0.17 19.97 -3.48
CA ARG A 32 1.06 19.04 -2.75
C ARG A 32 2.21 19.77 -2.06
N ALA A 33 2.85 20.70 -2.77
CA ALA A 33 3.93 21.50 -2.20
C ALA A 33 3.44 22.32 -1.01
N ALA A 34 2.26 22.93 -1.10
CA ALA A 34 1.66 23.69 0.00
C ALA A 34 1.36 22.81 1.22
N ILE A 35 0.78 21.61 1.02
CA ILE A 35 0.53 20.66 2.11
C ILE A 35 1.85 20.25 2.77
N LEU A 36 2.86 19.87 2.00
CA LEU A 36 4.15 19.43 2.54
C LEU A 36 4.90 20.54 3.27
N ALA A 37 4.72 21.80 2.86
CA ALA A 37 5.30 22.95 3.55
C ALA A 37 4.55 23.30 4.85
N ALA A 38 3.26 22.97 4.93
CA ALA A 38 2.42 23.30 6.08
C ALA A 38 2.43 22.23 7.18
N VAL A 39 2.46 20.95 6.79
CA VAL A 39 2.38 19.83 7.74
C VAL A 39 3.67 19.72 8.55
N THR A 40 3.55 19.76 9.87
CA THR A 40 4.69 19.58 10.78
C THR A 40 4.71 18.18 11.41
N PRO A 41 5.83 17.76 12.01
CA PRO A 41 5.88 16.52 12.80
C PRO A 41 4.85 16.49 13.94
N GLU A 42 4.59 17.63 14.59
CA GLU A 42 3.62 17.76 15.67
C GLU A 42 2.18 17.53 15.17
N ASP A 43 1.84 18.05 13.99
CA ASP A 43 0.54 17.78 13.36
C ASP A 43 0.36 16.28 13.12
N VAL A 44 1.40 15.63 12.58
CA VAL A 44 1.38 14.18 12.33
C VAL A 44 1.21 13.41 13.64
N ALA A 45 1.93 13.78 14.70
CA ALA A 45 1.80 13.16 16.01
C ALA A 45 0.39 13.33 16.60
N ALA A 46 -0.22 14.51 16.47
CA ALA A 46 -1.58 14.77 16.91
C ALA A 46 -2.61 13.93 16.14
N ILE A 47 -2.46 13.82 14.81
CA ILE A 47 -3.32 12.99 13.96
C ILE A 47 -3.18 11.51 14.33
N VAL A 48 -1.97 11.01 14.56
CA VAL A 48 -1.73 9.63 15.00
C VAL A 48 -2.35 9.39 16.38
N GLY A 49 -2.25 10.35 17.30
CA GLY A 49 -2.93 10.30 18.60
C GLY A 49 -4.45 10.15 18.46
N ALA A 50 -5.07 10.92 17.57
CA ALA A 50 -6.50 10.81 17.27
C ALA A 50 -6.86 9.46 16.62
N LEU A 51 -6.02 8.95 15.71
CA LEU A 51 -6.19 7.62 15.11
C LEU A 51 -6.16 6.51 16.17
N ILE A 52 -5.23 6.58 17.12
CA ILE A 52 -5.13 5.61 18.23
C ILE A 52 -6.42 5.62 19.07
N GLN A 53 -6.92 6.80 19.43
CA GLN A 53 -8.15 6.91 20.23
C GLN A 53 -9.36 6.32 19.48
N ARG A 54 -9.51 6.62 18.19
CA ARG A 54 -10.58 6.06 17.36
C ARG A 54 -10.47 4.54 17.21
N ALA A 55 -9.26 4.04 16.94
CA ALA A 55 -9.00 2.61 16.83
C ALA A 55 -9.37 1.87 18.12
N LYS A 56 -8.95 2.39 19.29
CA LYS A 56 -9.33 1.86 20.60
C LYS A 56 -10.84 1.92 20.85
N GLY A 57 -11.52 2.90 20.28
CA GLY A 57 -12.98 3.03 20.30
C GLY A 57 -13.73 2.09 19.35
N GLY A 58 -13.04 1.23 18.60
CA GLY A 58 -13.64 0.24 17.70
C GLY A 58 -13.82 0.70 16.25
N ASP A 59 -13.26 1.85 15.86
CA ASP A 59 -13.24 2.28 14.46
C ASP A 59 -12.28 1.42 13.64
N MET A 60 -12.83 0.45 12.91
CA MET A 60 -12.05 -0.50 12.11
C MET A 60 -11.25 0.16 10.98
N ALA A 61 -11.69 1.30 10.44
CA ALA A 61 -10.94 2.01 9.42
C ALA A 61 -9.70 2.69 10.03
N ALA A 62 -9.85 3.30 11.21
CA ALA A 62 -8.73 3.86 11.96
C ALA A 62 -7.75 2.78 12.41
N THR A 63 -8.25 1.64 12.90
CA THR A 63 -7.42 0.48 13.26
C THR A 63 -6.61 -0.01 12.08
N LYS A 64 -7.24 -0.19 10.91
CA LYS A 64 -6.55 -0.64 9.71
C LYS A 64 -5.47 0.35 9.26
N GLU A 65 -5.79 1.64 9.15
CA GLU A 65 -4.78 2.64 8.73
C GLU A 65 -3.62 2.70 9.72
N LEU A 66 -3.90 2.64 11.03
CA LEU A 66 -2.86 2.66 12.06
C LEU A 66 -1.94 1.43 11.96
N LEU A 67 -2.49 0.23 11.83
CA LEU A 67 -1.71 -1.01 11.73
C LEU A 67 -0.93 -1.09 10.42
N ASP A 68 -1.56 -0.75 9.28
CA ASP A 68 -0.90 -0.74 7.96
C ASP A 68 0.35 0.17 7.96
N ARG A 69 0.33 1.28 8.72
CA ARG A 69 1.46 2.22 8.83
C ARG A 69 2.48 1.85 9.89
N ALA A 70 2.06 1.25 10.99
CA ALA A 70 2.94 0.93 12.12
C ALA A 70 3.71 -0.37 11.92
N ILE A 71 3.03 -1.41 11.42
CA ILE A 71 3.58 -2.76 11.27
C ILE A 71 3.58 -3.25 9.81
N GLY A 72 3.09 -2.43 8.88
CA GLY A 72 3.00 -2.77 7.47
C GLY A 72 1.71 -3.51 7.14
N LYS A 73 1.47 -3.70 5.83
CA LYS A 73 0.42 -4.62 5.37
C LYS A 73 0.94 -6.05 5.48
N PRO A 74 0.09 -7.02 5.85
CA PRO A 74 0.41 -8.42 5.64
C PRO A 74 0.85 -8.62 4.20
N THR A 75 2.06 -9.13 4.03
CA THR A 75 2.62 -9.43 2.72
C THR A 75 2.17 -10.82 2.28
N ASP A 76 2.27 -11.10 0.98
CA ASP A 76 1.98 -12.43 0.45
C ASP A 76 2.87 -13.52 1.09
N GLY A 77 4.07 -13.14 1.56
CA GLY A 77 4.96 -14.04 2.32
C GLY A 77 4.39 -14.41 3.70
N ASP A 78 3.78 -13.45 4.41
CA ASP A 78 3.13 -13.72 5.70
C ASP A 78 1.92 -14.65 5.54
N LEU A 79 1.24 -14.56 4.39
CA LEU A 79 0.12 -15.43 4.06
C LEU A 79 0.59 -16.85 3.73
N ALA A 80 1.66 -16.99 2.95
CA ALA A 80 2.27 -18.28 2.64
C ALA A 80 2.75 -18.99 3.92
N GLU A 81 3.50 -18.30 4.78
CA GLU A 81 3.98 -18.87 6.04
C GLU A 81 2.84 -19.28 6.98
N ARG A 82 1.75 -18.50 6.99
CA ARG A 82 0.54 -18.83 7.76
C ARG A 82 -0.21 -20.02 7.18
N LEU A 83 -0.21 -20.20 5.86
CA LEU A 83 -0.80 -21.35 5.17
C LEU A 83 -0.01 -22.62 5.48
N ASP A 84 1.31 -22.59 5.34
CA ASP A 84 2.20 -23.71 5.66
C ASP A 84 1.97 -24.19 7.11
N ARG A 85 1.90 -23.24 8.07
CA ARG A 85 1.57 -23.55 9.48
C ARG A 85 0.21 -24.23 9.66
N LEU A 86 -0.79 -23.85 8.88
CA LEU A 86 -2.13 -24.45 8.95
C LEU A 86 -2.13 -25.86 8.35
N GLU A 87 -1.40 -26.08 7.26
CA GLU A 87 -1.25 -27.39 6.62
C GLU A 87 -0.55 -28.37 7.57
N GLU A 88 0.56 -27.98 8.19
CA GLU A 88 1.23 -28.81 9.22
C GLU A 88 0.30 -29.17 10.39
N ALA A 89 -0.51 -28.20 10.85
CA ALA A 89 -1.45 -28.44 11.94
C ALA A 89 -2.58 -29.39 11.51
N ALA A 90 -3.08 -29.26 10.29
CA ALA A 90 -4.09 -30.14 9.72
C ALA A 90 -3.55 -31.57 9.57
N GLU A 91 -2.32 -31.74 9.08
CA GLU A 91 -1.65 -33.04 8.99
C GLU A 91 -1.49 -33.70 10.36
N ARG A 92 -1.11 -32.95 11.39
CA ARG A 92 -1.02 -33.48 12.76
C ARG A 92 -2.38 -33.94 13.30
N LEU A 93 -3.45 -33.20 13.02
CA LEU A 93 -4.80 -33.55 13.45
C LEU A 93 -5.35 -34.78 12.70
N LEU A 94 -5.07 -34.88 11.40
CA LEU A 94 -5.53 -36.00 10.55
C LEU A 94 -4.67 -37.26 10.75
N GLY A 95 -3.36 -37.10 10.95
CA GLY A 95 -2.41 -38.19 11.17
C GLY A 95 -2.43 -38.77 12.58
N GLY A 96 -2.95 -38.03 13.57
CA GLY A 96 -3.10 -38.49 14.95
C GLY A 96 -4.28 -39.46 15.19
N GLY A 97 -5.06 -39.80 14.16
CA GLY A 97 -6.23 -40.68 14.24
C GLY A 97 -5.99 -42.15 13.86
N ALA A 98 -4.77 -42.52 13.50
CA ALA A 98 -4.41 -43.90 13.18
C ALA A 98 -3.55 -44.50 14.30
N SER A 99 -4.20 -44.97 15.37
CA SER A 99 -3.64 -45.97 16.27
C SER A 99 -4.68 -47.02 16.60
#